data_AF-A0A841KQV2-F1
#
_entry.id   AF-A0A841KQV2-F1
#
_cell.length_a   1.000
_cell.length_b   1.000
_cell.length_c   1.000
_cell.angle_alpha   90.00
_cell.angle_beta   90.00
_cell.angle_gamma   90.00
#
_symmetry.space_group_name_H-M   'P 1'
#
loop_
_entity.id
_entity.type
_entity.pdbx_description
1 polymer ?
#
loop_
_entity_poly.entity_id
_entity_poly.type
_entity_poly.pdbx_seq_one_letter_code
_entity_poly.pdbx_strand_id
1 'polypeptide(L)'
;MVVEPMKIWIEPEVPLDFKNSLDAADLQSQWDKITTKARWEWIRWIRFTNNPATRQKRIDAACSMLEAGKKRPCCFDLSRCTETHVSKNGVLLRLN
;
A
#
# COMPACT_ATOMS: atom_id res chain seq x y z
N MET A 1 -5.85 4.78 -29.57
CA MET A 1 -5.03 4.90 -28.34
C MET A 1 -4.43 3.52 -28.08
N VAL A 2 -3.14 3.35 -28.34
CA VAL A 2 -2.44 2.08 -28.10
C VAL A 2 -1.94 2.12 -26.66
N VAL A 3 -2.32 1.13 -25.84
CA VAL A 3 -1.82 0.98 -24.48
C VAL A 3 -0.68 -0.03 -24.53
N GLU A 4 0.54 0.40 -24.22
CA GLU A 4 1.70 -0.49 -24.16
C GLU A 4 2.00 -0.89 -22.71
N PRO A 5 2.24 -2.18 -22.45
CA PRO A 5 2.58 -2.64 -21.11
C PRO A 5 3.99 -2.18 -20.71
N MET A 6 4.09 -1.33 -19.69
CA MET A 6 5.38 -0.96 -19.12
C MET A 6 5.93 -2.11 -18.25
N LYS A 7 7.20 -2.46 -18.50
CA LYS A 7 7.92 -3.47 -17.70
C LYS A 7 8.37 -2.95 -16.32
N ILE A 8 8.40 -1.63 -16.15
CA ILE A 8 8.88 -0.96 -14.94
C ILE A 8 7.68 -0.61 -14.06
N TRP A 9 7.72 -1.05 -12.81
CA TRP A 9 6.76 -0.62 -11.79
C TRP A 9 7.16 0.73 -11.23
N ILE A 10 6.26 1.70 -11.26
CA ILE A 10 6.45 3.00 -10.61
C ILE A 10 6.33 2.81 -9.09
N GLU A 11 7.19 3.45 -8.31
CA GLU A 11 7.10 3.43 -6.86
C GLU A 11 5.81 4.11 -6.36
N PRO A 12 5.07 3.52 -5.40
CA PRO A 12 3.91 4.17 -4.83
C PRO A 12 4.33 5.33 -3.94
N GLU A 13 3.54 6.39 -3.95
CA GLU A 13 3.61 7.43 -2.92
C GLU A 13 3.24 6.84 -1.56
N VAL A 14 4.17 6.92 -0.61
CA VAL A 14 3.96 6.49 0.78
C VAL A 14 3.25 7.63 1.54
N PRO A 15 2.04 7.40 2.09
CA PRO A 15 1.35 8.40 2.89
C PRO A 15 2.18 8.86 4.10
N LEU A 16 2.12 10.16 4.41
CA LEU A 16 2.95 10.77 5.46
C LEU A 16 2.75 10.12 6.83
N ASP A 17 1.51 9.81 7.20
CA ASP A 17 1.19 9.13 8.45
C ASP A 17 1.82 7.74 8.54
N PHE A 18 1.79 6.97 7.45
CA PHE A 18 2.45 5.69 7.40
C PHE A 18 3.99 5.82 7.43
N LYS A 19 4.55 6.80 6.71
CA LYS A 19 5.99 7.09 6.74
C LYS A 19 6.46 7.43 8.17
N ASN A 20 5.73 8.31 8.86
CA ASN A 20 6.04 8.68 10.24
C ASN A 20 6.00 7.47 11.18
N SER A 21 5.04 6.55 10.99
CA SER A 21 4.99 5.31 11.78
C SER A 21 6.13 4.34 11.46
N LEU A 22 6.59 4.27 10.21
CA LEU A 22 7.78 3.50 9.86
C LEU A 22 9.05 4.08 10.48
N ASP A 23 9.19 5.40 10.46
CA ASP A 23 10.32 6.12 11.09
C ASP A 23 10.32 5.90 12.62
N ALA A 24 9.16 6.05 13.27
CA ALA A 24 9.03 5.85 14.71
C ALA A 24 9.33 4.42 15.17
N ALA A 25 9.13 3.43 14.29
CA ALA A 25 9.37 2.01 14.56
C ALA A 25 10.72 1.50 14.01
N ASP A 26 11.55 2.36 13.41
CA ASP A 26 12.81 1.99 12.73
C ASP A 26 12.64 0.86 11.68
N LEU A 27 11.55 0.93 10.91
CA LEU A 27 11.19 -0.09 9.91
C LEU A 27 11.51 0.30 8.47
N GLN A 28 12.20 1.43 8.24
CA GLN A 28 12.51 1.90 6.89
C GLN A 28 13.37 0.90 6.11
N SER A 29 14.33 0.25 6.77
CA SER A 29 15.15 -0.79 6.12
C SER A 29 14.31 -1.98 5.65
N GLN A 30 13.33 -2.40 6.44
CA GLN A 30 12.41 -3.50 6.12
C GLN A 30 11.51 -3.10 4.94
N TRP A 31 11.01 -1.87 4.95
CA TRP A 31 10.21 -1.30 3.87
C TRP A 31 10.98 -1.16 2.55
N ASP A 32 12.26 -0.78 2.63
CA ASP A 32 13.11 -0.64 1.44
C ASP A 32 13.52 -1.99 0.85
N LYS A 33 13.53 -3.06 1.65
CA LYS A 33 13.83 -4.43 1.19
C LYS A 33 12.68 -5.11 0.46
N ILE A 34 11.44 -4.63 0.58
CA ILE A 34 10.30 -5.21 -0.14
C ILE A 34 10.21 -4.67 -1.57
N THR A 35 9.60 -5.45 -2.46
CA THR A 35 9.48 -5.06 -3.88
C THR A 35 8.48 -3.92 -4.06
N THR A 36 8.63 -3.14 -5.12
CA THR A 36 7.68 -2.07 -5.51
C THR A 36 6.22 -2.57 -5.52
N LYS A 37 6.00 -3.79 -6.04
CA LYS A 37 4.67 -4.43 -6.04
C LYS A 37 4.15 -4.66 -4.61
N ALA A 38 4.99 -5.13 -3.69
CA ALA A 38 4.60 -5.32 -2.30
C ALA A 38 4.30 -3.98 -1.60
N ARG A 39 5.07 -2.93 -1.90
CA ARG A 39 4.75 -1.57 -1.41
C ARG A 39 3.37 -1.13 -1.89
N TRP A 40 3.03 -1.33 -3.17
CA TRP A 40 1.70 -1.06 -3.69
C TRP A 40 0.59 -1.82 -2.96
N GLU A 41 0.82 -3.09 -2.62
CA GLU A 41 -0.15 -3.89 -1.86
C GLU A 41 -0.40 -3.31 -0.46
N TRP A 42 0.65 -2.91 0.26
CA TRP A 42 0.53 -2.22 1.55
C TRP A 42 -0.19 -0.88 1.44
N ILE A 43 0.21 -0.02 0.50
CA ILE A 43 -0.41 1.31 0.33
C ILE A 43 -1.89 1.18 -0.04
N ARG A 44 -2.25 0.23 -0.91
CA ARG A 44 -3.66 -0.04 -1.25
C ARG A 44 -4.44 -0.53 -0.04
N TRP A 45 -3.88 -1.43 0.75
CA TRP A 45 -4.53 -1.93 1.96
C TRP A 45 -4.78 -0.82 2.98
N ILE A 46 -3.80 0.06 3.21
CA ILE A 46 -3.94 1.22 4.11
C ILE A 46 -4.99 2.21 3.56
N ARG A 47 -4.96 2.50 2.25
CA ARG A 47 -5.92 3.42 1.60
C ARG A 47 -7.34 2.85 1.50
N PHE A 48 -7.54 1.53 1.54
CA PHE A 48 -8.86 0.90 1.34
C PHE A 48 -9.93 1.29 2.38
N THR A 49 -9.58 1.99 3.47
CA THR A 49 -10.55 2.50 4.43
C THR A 49 -10.50 4.02 4.51
N ASN A 50 -11.69 4.65 4.51
CA ASN A 50 -11.85 6.08 4.75
C ASN A 50 -12.10 6.41 6.23
N ASN A 51 -12.24 5.39 7.10
CA ASN A 51 -12.41 5.61 8.53
C ASN A 51 -11.03 5.82 9.19
N PRO A 52 -10.77 7.00 9.81
CA PRO A 52 -9.48 7.30 10.43
C PRO A 52 -9.06 6.30 11.51
N ALA A 53 -9.99 5.81 12.33
CA ALA A 53 -9.69 4.85 13.38
C ALA A 53 -9.27 3.49 12.81
N THR A 54 -9.93 3.04 11.74
CA THR A 54 -9.56 1.80 11.04
C THR A 54 -8.23 1.97 10.30
N ARG A 55 -7.97 3.16 9.74
CA ARG A 55 -6.71 3.48 9.09
C ARG A 55 -5.53 3.39 10.05
N GLN A 56 -5.63 4.00 11.24
CA GLN A 56 -4.59 3.93 12.26
C GLN A 56 -4.29 2.47 12.65
N LYS A 57 -5.35 1.68 12.94
CA LYS A 57 -5.20 0.25 13.24
C LYS A 57 -4.48 -0.53 12.14
N ARG A 58 -4.70 -0.19 10.86
CA ARG A 58 -3.99 -0.81 9.74
C ARG A 58 -2.53 -0.41 9.67
N ILE A 59 -2.21 0.86 9.96
CA ILE A 59 -0.83 1.33 10.03
C ILE A 59 -0.09 0.59 11.15
N ASP A 60 -0.67 0.53 12.35
CA ASP A 60 -0.06 -0.17 13.49
C ASP A 60 0.16 -1.66 13.18
N ALA A 61 -0.83 -2.31 12.55
CA ALA A 61 -0.72 -3.69 12.10
C ALA A 61 0.34 -3.85 11.00
N ALA A 62 0.47 -2.89 10.05
CA ALA A 62 1.50 -2.93 9.02
C ALA A 62 2.89 -2.89 9.64
N CYS A 63 3.13 -1.99 10.60
CA CYS A 63 4.40 -1.89 11.32
C CYS A 63 4.72 -3.21 12.04
N SER A 64 3.79 -3.74 12.85
CA SER A 64 3.99 -5.02 13.56
C SER A 64 4.29 -6.19 12.60
N MET A 65 3.63 -6.21 11.44
CA MET A 65 3.87 -7.25 10.43
C MET A 65 5.21 -7.11 9.71
N LEU A 66 5.63 -5.89 9.40
CA LEU A 66 6.94 -5.61 8.79
C LEU A 66 8.06 -5.96 9.77
N GLU A 67 7.90 -5.64 11.05
CA GLU A 67 8.80 -6.04 12.12
C GLU A 67 8.93 -7.57 12.20
N ALA A 68 7.81 -8.29 12.09
CA ALA A 68 7.77 -9.75 11.99
C ALA A 68 8.28 -10.31 10.63
N GLY A 69 8.86 -9.47 9.77
CA GLY A 69 9.45 -9.87 8.49
C GLY A 69 8.44 -10.21 7.39
N LYS A 70 7.15 -9.88 7.57
CA LYS A 70 6.12 -10.11 6.56
C LYS A 70 6.27 -9.08 5.45
N LYS A 71 6.41 -9.57 4.22
CA LYS A 71 6.54 -8.70 3.04
C LYS A 71 5.19 -8.19 2.51
N ARG A 72 4.07 -8.78 2.94
CA ARG A 72 2.72 -8.50 2.43
C ARG A 72 1.67 -8.56 3.55
N PRO A 73 0.53 -7.83 3.43
CA PRO A 73 -0.58 -7.92 4.36
C PRO A 73 -1.26 -9.30 4.29
N CYS A 74 -1.63 -9.87 5.44
CA CYS A 74 -1.95 -11.30 5.57
C CYS A 74 -3.41 -11.68 5.23
N CYS A 75 -4.28 -10.69 4.98
CA CYS A 75 -5.68 -10.92 4.65
C CYS A 75 -6.21 -9.91 3.60
N PHE A 76 -5.34 -9.36 2.76
CA PHE A 76 -5.79 -8.47 1.70
C PHE A 76 -6.17 -9.27 0.46
N ASP A 77 -7.47 -9.40 0.22
CA ASP A 77 -8.00 -9.97 -1.01
C ASP A 77 -7.74 -9.01 -2.17
N LEU A 78 -6.74 -9.34 -2.99
CA LEU A 78 -6.33 -8.56 -4.17
C LEU A 78 -7.45 -8.45 -5.21
N SER A 79 -8.40 -9.39 -5.24
CA SER A 79 -9.51 -9.39 -6.21
C SER A 79 -10.50 -8.25 -5.97
N ARG A 80 -10.60 -7.77 -4.73
CA ARG A 80 -11.48 -6.64 -4.38
C ARG A 80 -10.95 -5.27 -4.82
N CYS A 81 -9.68 -5.18 -5.23
CA CYS A 81 -9.13 -3.95 -5.82
C CYS A 81 -9.60 -3.71 -7.25
N THR A 82 -10.00 -4.75 -7.98
CA THR A 82 -10.49 -4.65 -9.37
C THR A 82 -12.00 -4.40 -9.45
N GLU A 83 -12.72 -4.60 -8.35
CA GLU A 83 -14.14 -4.28 -8.26
C GLU A 83 -14.31 -2.78 -7.98
N THR A 84 -14.59 -2.02 -9.04
CA THR A 84 -14.78 -0.56 -8.99
C THR A 84 -15.91 -0.12 -8.06
N HIS A 85 -16.90 -0.99 -7.79
CA HIS A 85 -18.00 -0.70 -6.86
C HIS A 85 -17.60 -0.87 -5.38
N VAL A 86 -16.56 -1.64 -5.08
CA VAL A 86 -16.01 -1.86 -3.72
C VAL A 86 -14.81 -0.95 -3.47
N SER A 87 -13.97 -0.75 -4.48
CA SER A 87 -12.76 0.08 -4.44
C SER A 87 -13.07 1.51 -4.90
N LYS A 88 -13.58 2.35 -3.98
CA LYS A 88 -13.79 3.79 -4.23
C LYS A 88 -12.49 4.59 -4.44
N ASN A 89 -11.32 3.94 -4.35
CA ASN A 89 -10.00 4.55 -4.44
C ASN A 89 -9.35 4.41 -5.82
N GLY A 90 -10.06 3.85 -6.81
CA GLY A 90 -9.60 3.75 -8.20
C GLY A 90 -9.59 5.11 -8.90
N VAL A 91 -8.76 6.05 -8.45
CA VAL A 91 -8.42 7.21 -9.27
C VAL A 91 -7.54 6.71 -10.40
N LEU A 92 -8.09 6.69 -11.62
CA LEU A 92 -7.28 6.54 -12.82
C LEU A 92 -6.38 7.77 -12.92
N LEU A 93 -5.08 7.60 -12.66
CA LEU A 93 -4.11 8.64 -12.96
C LEU A 93 -4.12 8.85 -14.48
N ARG A 94 -4.71 9.95 -14.94
CA ARG A 94 -4.50 10.44 -16.30
C ARG A 94 -3.02 10.80 -16.41
N LEU A 95 -2.27 10.02 -17.18
CA LEU A 95 -1.00 10.47 -17.71
C LEU A 95 -1.34 11.51 -18.78
N ASN A 96 -0.85 12.74 -18.57
CA ASN A 96 -1.02 13.87 -19.47
C ASN A 96 -0.08 13.76 -20.66
#